data_AF-A0A3G8MCT2-F1
#
_entry.id   AF-A0A3G8MCT2-F1
#
_cell.length_a   1.000
_cell.length_b   1.000
_cell.length_c   1.000
_cell.angle_alpha   90.00
_cell.angle_beta   90.00
_cell.angle_gamma   90.00
#
_symmetry.space_group_name_H-M   'P 1'
#
loop_
_entity.id
_entity.type
_entity.pdbx_description
1 polymer ?
#
loop_
_entity_poly.entity_id
_entity_poly.type
_entity_poly.pdbx_seq_one_letter_code
_entity_poly.pdbx_strand_id
1 'polypeptide(L)'
;MESSARTLSCSLAEHVEAVCKHYLSNGSRCGNYWIVGDVNNNAGRSLYVRLKGPLSGKGARGKWTDGATDQHGDLLDLIREREGLTSFRDTLDEARHFLRMPRETTTESCDRNSEACDTIAFARKIWAASQPIIGTKAEAYLRARKITADLSNAPLRYHPALIYRESRNSPSRKLPALVAAVTDNSGAITGIHRTFLDPVRNAKANVASPRRALGAILGNGVRFGVIDEFAIIGEGIETVLSLKSAMQHLPMVAALSAGHLAAWKIPAGMRRLIGKPSP
;
A
#
# COMPACT_ATOMS: atom_id res chain seq x y z
N MET A 1 -24.05 -12.41 28.46
CA MET A 1 -23.09 -13.29 27.73
C MET A 1 -22.44 -12.61 26.52
N GLU A 2 -23.09 -11.64 25.85
CA GLU A 2 -22.53 -10.90 24.69
C GLU A 2 -21.27 -10.07 25.00
N SER A 3 -21.08 -9.62 26.25
CA SER A 3 -19.90 -8.85 26.67
C SER A 3 -18.60 -9.64 26.62
N SER A 4 -18.63 -10.97 26.79
CA SER A 4 -17.40 -11.79 26.75
C SER A 4 -16.90 -12.00 25.32
N ALA A 5 -17.81 -12.25 24.36
CA ALA A 5 -17.44 -12.49 22.96
C ALA A 5 -16.93 -11.22 22.29
N ARG A 6 -17.54 -10.07 22.59
CA ARG A 6 -17.11 -8.77 22.05
C ARG A 6 -15.75 -8.34 22.57
N THR A 7 -15.49 -8.57 23.87
CA THR A 7 -14.17 -8.32 24.47
C THR A 7 -13.11 -9.24 23.87
N LEU A 8 -13.41 -10.53 23.68
CA LEU A 8 -12.50 -11.47 23.02
C LEU A 8 -12.23 -11.08 21.56
N SER A 9 -13.26 -10.70 20.80
CA SER A 9 -13.11 -10.20 19.43
C SER A 9 -12.24 -8.94 19.38
N CYS A 10 -12.39 -8.02 20.34
CA CYS A 10 -11.51 -6.85 20.46
C CYS A 10 -10.07 -7.23 20.80
N SER A 11 -9.85 -8.15 21.75
CA SER A 11 -8.51 -8.62 22.12
C SER A 11 -7.81 -9.40 20.99
N LEU A 12 -8.58 -10.17 20.21
CA LEU A 12 -8.09 -10.80 18.98
C LEU A 12 -7.77 -9.75 17.91
N ALA A 13 -8.62 -8.73 17.75
CA ALA A 13 -8.42 -7.63 16.82
C ALA A 13 -7.14 -6.82 17.16
N GLU A 14 -6.85 -6.58 18.43
CA GLU A 14 -5.59 -5.98 18.89
C GLU A 14 -4.37 -6.76 18.40
N HIS A 15 -4.48 -8.08 18.35
CA HIS A 15 -3.42 -9.00 17.96
C HIS A 15 -3.67 -9.67 16.60
N VAL A 16 -4.40 -8.99 15.70
CA VAL A 16 -4.88 -9.58 14.43
C VAL A 16 -3.73 -10.15 13.58
N GLU A 17 -2.56 -9.52 13.59
CA GLU A 17 -1.41 -10.02 12.86
C GLU A 17 -0.85 -11.33 13.45
N ALA A 18 -0.87 -11.48 14.77
CA ALA A 18 -0.48 -12.72 15.42
C ALA A 18 -1.47 -13.84 15.13
N VAL A 19 -2.78 -13.52 15.13
CA VAL A 19 -3.85 -14.46 14.74
C VAL A 19 -3.62 -14.93 13.30
N CYS A 20 -3.37 -14.01 12.38
CA CYS A 20 -3.08 -14.35 10.99
C CYS A 20 -1.79 -15.17 10.84
N LYS A 21 -0.71 -14.87 11.57
CA LYS A 21 0.53 -15.67 11.52
C LYS A 21 0.34 -17.09 12.05
N HIS A 22 -0.52 -17.26 13.06
CA HIS A 22 -0.76 -18.55 13.69
C HIS A 22 -1.72 -19.44 12.87
N TYR A 23 -2.87 -18.91 12.48
CA TYR A 23 -3.90 -19.67 11.77
C TYR A 23 -3.76 -19.62 10.24
N LEU A 24 -3.17 -18.56 9.69
CA LEU A 24 -3.05 -18.31 8.24
C LEU A 24 -1.58 -18.07 7.82
N SER A 25 -0.68 -18.98 8.24
CA SER A 25 0.77 -18.87 8.04
C SER A 25 1.24 -18.83 6.58
N ASN A 26 0.47 -19.38 5.63
CA ASN A 26 0.75 -19.31 4.19
C ASN A 26 0.34 -17.96 3.58
N GLY A 27 -0.41 -17.14 4.33
CA GLY A 27 -0.78 -15.80 3.92
C GLY A 27 0.35 -14.80 4.07
N SER A 28 0.17 -13.63 3.46
CA SER A 28 1.16 -12.55 3.53
C SER A 28 0.51 -11.19 3.72
N ARG A 29 1.20 -10.31 4.46
CA ARG A 29 0.77 -8.93 4.66
C ARG A 29 0.92 -8.13 3.37
N CYS A 30 -0.20 -7.64 2.84
CA CYS A 30 -0.27 -6.73 1.72
C CYS A 30 -0.96 -5.43 2.14
N GLY A 31 -0.16 -4.43 2.53
CA GLY A 31 -0.66 -3.12 2.95
C GLY A 31 -1.43 -3.20 4.27
N ASN A 32 -2.73 -2.90 4.23
CA ASN A 32 -3.63 -2.93 5.38
C ASN A 32 -4.36 -4.28 5.54
N TYR A 33 -4.05 -5.26 4.69
CA TYR A 33 -4.70 -6.56 4.67
C TYR A 33 -3.69 -7.71 4.77
N TRP A 34 -4.11 -8.83 5.33
CA TRP A 34 -3.48 -10.12 5.21
C TRP A 34 -4.18 -10.88 4.09
N ILE A 35 -3.44 -11.37 3.10
CA ILE A 35 -3.99 -12.07 1.95
C ILE A 35 -3.55 -13.54 2.00
N VAL A 36 -4.50 -14.45 1.89
CA VAL A 36 -4.30 -15.91 1.87
C VAL A 36 -5.29 -16.55 0.89
N GLY A 37 -5.12 -17.84 0.57
CA GLY A 37 -5.99 -18.54 -0.37
C GLY A 37 -7.39 -18.75 0.17
N ASP A 38 -7.52 -19.26 1.38
CA ASP A 38 -8.80 -19.53 2.03
C ASP A 38 -8.65 -19.59 3.56
N VAL A 39 -9.76 -19.86 4.25
CA VAL A 39 -9.82 -20.07 5.71
C VAL A 39 -9.01 -21.30 6.18
N ASN A 40 -8.77 -22.26 5.27
CA ASN A 40 -7.99 -23.48 5.52
C ASN A 40 -6.48 -23.26 5.38
N ASN A 41 -6.03 -22.01 5.27
CA ASN A 41 -4.63 -21.65 5.12
C ASN A 41 -4.00 -22.18 3.82
N ASN A 42 -4.79 -22.43 2.77
CA ASN A 42 -4.22 -22.74 1.46
C ASN A 42 -3.53 -21.52 0.86
N ALA A 43 -2.51 -21.74 0.04
CA ALA A 43 -1.81 -20.66 -0.66
C ALA A 43 -2.72 -20.07 -1.75
N GLY A 44 -2.88 -18.74 -1.75
CA GLY A 44 -3.72 -18.07 -2.74
C GLY A 44 -3.98 -16.60 -2.40
N ARG A 45 -4.97 -16.00 -3.07
CA ARG A 45 -5.30 -14.56 -2.95
C ARG A 45 -6.81 -14.28 -2.85
N SER A 46 -7.57 -15.23 -2.32
CA SER A 46 -9.04 -15.12 -2.28
C SER A 46 -9.52 -14.58 -0.93
N LEU A 47 -8.84 -14.89 0.17
CA LEU A 47 -9.20 -14.41 1.50
C LEU A 47 -8.38 -13.20 1.93
N TYR A 48 -9.08 -12.18 2.42
CA TYR A 48 -8.54 -10.88 2.83
C TYR A 48 -8.93 -10.60 4.28
N VAL A 49 -7.96 -10.54 5.20
CA VAL A 49 -8.19 -10.13 6.60
C VAL A 49 -7.71 -8.70 6.79
N ARG A 50 -8.53 -7.83 7.37
CA ARG A 50 -8.16 -6.43 7.63
C ARG A 50 -7.27 -6.32 8.88
N LEU A 51 -6.06 -5.80 8.72
CA LEU A 51 -5.09 -5.63 9.82
C LEU A 51 -5.19 -4.26 10.51
N LYS A 52 -5.72 -3.24 9.82
CA LYS A 52 -5.83 -1.87 10.35
C LYS A 52 -7.28 -1.37 10.38
N GLY A 53 -7.63 -0.65 11.45
CA GLY A 53 -8.96 -0.09 11.67
C GLY A 53 -9.26 0.11 13.16
N PRO A 54 -10.46 0.60 13.50
CA PRO A 54 -10.94 0.59 14.89
C PRO A 54 -11.07 -0.86 15.39
N LEU A 55 -11.09 -1.04 16.71
CA LEU A 55 -11.27 -2.37 17.34
C LEU A 55 -12.70 -2.91 17.20
N SER A 56 -13.66 -2.02 16.95
CA SER A 56 -15.05 -2.39 16.68
C SER A 56 -15.71 -1.39 15.72
N GLY A 57 -16.81 -1.79 15.07
CA GLY A 57 -17.57 -0.94 14.14
C GLY A 57 -17.17 -1.07 12.67
N LYS A 58 -17.63 -0.13 11.84
CA LYS A 58 -17.46 -0.19 10.38
C LYS A 58 -15.97 -0.08 10.01
N GLY A 59 -15.48 -1.08 9.28
CA GLY A 59 -14.06 -1.14 8.88
C GLY A 59 -13.12 -1.56 10.01
N ALA A 60 -13.64 -2.22 11.05
CA ALA A 60 -12.84 -2.76 12.15
C ALA A 60 -11.77 -3.75 11.65
N ARG A 61 -10.61 -3.73 12.32
CA ARG A 61 -9.56 -4.73 12.11
C ARG A 61 -10.04 -6.10 12.61
N GLY A 62 -9.58 -7.18 11.98
CA GLY A 62 -10.04 -8.54 12.26
C GLY A 62 -11.25 -9.00 11.45
N LYS A 63 -11.86 -8.12 10.65
CA LYS A 63 -12.85 -8.56 9.65
C LYS A 63 -12.16 -9.20 8.46
N TRP A 64 -12.68 -10.34 8.04
CA TRP A 64 -12.19 -11.06 6.87
C TRP A 64 -13.28 -11.26 5.83
N THR A 65 -12.87 -11.38 4.57
CA THR A 65 -13.74 -11.64 3.43
C THR A 65 -13.02 -12.54 2.45
N ASP A 66 -13.68 -13.60 2.00
CA ASP A 66 -13.24 -14.47 0.93
C ASP A 66 -13.96 -14.11 -0.36
N GLY A 67 -13.21 -13.66 -1.36
CA GLY A 67 -13.73 -13.30 -2.67
C GLY A 67 -14.05 -14.48 -3.57
N ALA A 68 -13.64 -15.71 -3.22
CA ALA A 68 -14.00 -16.91 -3.99
C ALA A 68 -15.35 -17.51 -3.55
N THR A 69 -15.65 -17.43 -2.26
CA THR A 69 -16.85 -18.02 -1.66
C THR A 69 -17.89 -16.98 -1.21
N ASP A 70 -17.56 -15.68 -1.31
CA ASP A 70 -18.32 -14.53 -0.80
C ASP A 70 -18.59 -14.60 0.73
N GLN A 71 -17.87 -15.47 1.42
CA GLN A 71 -17.93 -15.59 2.87
C GLN A 71 -17.24 -14.41 3.54
N HIS A 72 -17.78 -13.98 4.67
CA HIS A 72 -17.21 -12.90 5.46
C HIS A 72 -17.52 -13.12 6.93
N GLY A 73 -16.63 -12.66 7.79
CA GLY A 73 -16.75 -12.89 9.23
C GLY A 73 -15.78 -12.04 10.05
N ASP A 74 -15.74 -12.30 11.34
CA ASP A 74 -14.66 -11.83 12.23
C ASP A 74 -13.68 -12.96 12.60
N LEU A 75 -12.71 -12.62 13.45
CA LEU A 75 -11.66 -13.56 13.86
C LEU A 75 -12.21 -14.77 14.62
N LEU A 76 -13.37 -14.67 15.28
CA LEU A 76 -13.98 -15.84 15.92
C LEU A 76 -14.58 -16.77 14.87
N ASP A 77 -15.21 -16.22 13.83
CA ASP A 77 -15.69 -17.02 12.70
C ASP A 77 -14.52 -17.72 11.98
N LEU A 78 -13.38 -17.03 11.86
CA LEU A 78 -12.16 -17.60 11.26
C LEU A 78 -11.60 -18.77 12.08
N ILE A 79 -11.49 -18.60 13.40
CA ILE A 79 -11.01 -19.66 14.30
C ILE A 79 -11.98 -20.85 14.26
N ARG A 80 -13.28 -20.58 14.30
CA ARG A 80 -14.31 -21.62 14.21
C ARG A 80 -14.18 -22.45 12.94
N GLU A 81 -14.07 -21.77 11.79
CA GLU A 81 -14.02 -22.44 10.48
C GLU A 81 -12.71 -23.22 10.30
N ARG A 82 -11.57 -22.65 10.72
CA ARG A 82 -10.25 -23.30 10.61
C ARG A 82 -10.15 -24.54 11.50
N GLU A 83 -10.58 -24.44 12.76
CA GLU A 83 -10.50 -25.55 13.71
C GLU A 83 -11.68 -26.53 13.59
N GLY A 84 -12.65 -26.26 12.71
CA GLY A 84 -13.83 -27.10 12.50
C GLY A 84 -14.74 -27.18 13.74
N LEU A 85 -14.76 -26.13 14.57
CA LEU A 85 -15.48 -26.13 15.84
C LEU A 85 -16.99 -25.95 15.61
N THR A 86 -17.80 -26.88 16.14
CA THR A 86 -19.26 -26.87 15.97
C THR A 86 -19.98 -26.08 17.06
N SER A 87 -19.33 -25.87 18.21
CA SER A 87 -19.89 -25.15 19.36
C SER A 87 -19.23 -23.79 19.53
N PHE A 88 -20.07 -22.77 19.74
CA PHE A 88 -19.61 -21.40 20.03
C PHE A 88 -18.76 -21.33 21.31
N ARG A 89 -19.01 -22.22 22.28
CA ARG A 89 -18.22 -22.28 23.52
C ARG A 89 -16.78 -22.69 23.25
N ASP A 90 -16.59 -23.68 22.39
CA ASP A 90 -15.27 -24.20 22.05
C ASP A 90 -14.46 -23.16 21.26
N THR A 91 -15.12 -22.39 20.39
CA THR A 91 -14.49 -21.24 19.71
C THR A 91 -14.01 -20.17 20.69
N LEU A 92 -14.80 -19.88 21.74
CA LEU A 92 -14.40 -18.92 22.76
C LEU A 92 -13.26 -19.44 23.64
N ASP A 93 -13.24 -20.75 23.92
CA ASP A 93 -12.19 -21.38 24.71
C ASP A 93 -10.87 -21.45 23.91
N GLU A 94 -10.92 -21.73 22.61
CA GLU A 94 -9.78 -21.65 21.70
C GLU A 94 -9.25 -20.22 21.58
N ALA A 95 -10.14 -19.23 21.41
CA ALA A 95 -9.74 -17.82 21.40
C ALA A 95 -9.05 -17.40 22.72
N ARG A 96 -9.54 -17.88 23.87
CA ARG A 96 -8.89 -17.66 25.17
C ARG A 96 -7.56 -18.39 25.27
N HIS A 97 -7.47 -19.60 24.76
CA HIS A 97 -6.23 -20.38 24.70
C HIS A 97 -5.16 -19.62 23.91
N PHE A 98 -5.51 -19.18 22.70
CA PHE A 98 -4.64 -18.37 21.84
C PHE A 98 -4.18 -17.04 22.48
N LEU A 99 -5.04 -16.39 23.28
CA LEU A 99 -4.68 -15.18 24.03
C LEU A 99 -3.78 -15.46 25.25
N ARG A 100 -3.80 -16.68 25.79
CA ARG A 100 -3.02 -17.11 26.96
C ARG A 100 -1.68 -17.76 26.61
N MET A 101 -1.48 -18.17 25.36
CA MET A 101 -0.21 -18.74 24.93
C MET A 101 0.95 -17.75 25.14
N PRO A 102 2.11 -18.20 25.66
CA PRO A 102 3.32 -17.37 25.72
C PRO A 102 3.67 -16.96 24.29
N ARG A 103 3.43 -15.70 23.98
CA ARG A 103 3.84 -15.14 22.69
C ARG A 103 5.31 -14.79 22.83
N GLU A 104 6.10 -15.11 21.81
CA GLU A 104 7.26 -14.26 21.53
C GLU A 104 6.71 -12.86 21.36
N THR A 105 6.88 -12.05 22.40
CA THR A 105 6.43 -10.67 22.43
C THR A 105 7.29 -9.90 21.43
N THR A 106 6.85 -9.86 20.17
CA THR A 106 7.01 -8.61 19.42
C THR A 106 6.00 -7.64 20.02
N THR A 107 6.43 -6.96 21.08
CA THR A 107 5.85 -5.69 21.52
C THR A 107 5.88 -4.74 20.33
N GLU A 108 4.80 -4.72 19.55
CA GLU A 108 4.51 -3.68 18.56
C GLU A 108 3.51 -2.65 19.12
N SER A 109 3.43 -2.52 20.45
CA SER A 109 3.13 -1.21 21.04
C SER A 109 4.39 -0.37 20.91
N CYS A 110 4.26 0.79 20.27
CA CYS A 110 5.29 1.81 20.02
C CYS A 110 6.44 1.49 19.06
N ASP A 111 6.16 1.25 17.76
CA ASP A 111 7.20 1.46 16.73
C ASP A 111 6.73 1.86 15.32
N ARG A 112 5.57 2.55 15.22
CA ARG A 112 5.16 3.18 13.95
C ARG A 112 6.22 4.15 13.39
N ASN A 113 7.06 4.72 14.25
CA ASN A 113 8.14 5.60 13.81
C ASN A 113 9.35 4.80 13.34
N SER A 114 9.72 3.68 13.98
CA SER A 114 10.89 2.88 13.60
C SER A 114 10.70 2.18 12.24
N GLU A 115 9.61 1.42 12.04
CA GLU A 115 9.36 0.74 10.76
C GLU A 115 9.08 1.71 9.61
N ALA A 116 8.38 2.82 9.88
CA ALA A 116 8.19 3.87 8.89
C ALA A 116 9.53 4.54 8.57
N CYS A 117 10.38 4.82 9.57
CA CYS A 117 11.72 5.38 9.35
C CYS A 117 12.58 4.43 8.50
N ASP A 118 12.54 3.12 8.76
CA ASP A 118 13.27 2.12 7.98
C ASP A 118 12.79 2.03 6.53
N THR A 119 11.48 2.07 6.31
CA THR A 119 10.92 2.04 4.95
C THR A 119 11.12 3.36 4.20
N ILE A 120 11.07 4.51 4.89
CA ILE A 120 11.41 5.84 4.35
C ILE A 120 12.90 5.88 3.99
N ALA A 121 13.78 5.42 4.87
CA ALA A 121 15.21 5.35 4.63
C ALA A 121 15.53 4.46 3.43
N PHE A 122 14.85 3.32 3.30
CA PHE A 122 15.00 2.45 2.14
C PHE A 122 14.49 3.10 0.84
N ALA A 123 13.36 3.82 0.89
CA ALA A 123 12.85 4.60 -0.24
C ALA A 123 13.86 5.69 -0.69
N ARG A 124 14.46 6.41 0.28
CA ARG A 124 15.50 7.42 0.02
C ARG A 124 16.76 6.80 -0.59
N LYS A 125 17.19 5.63 -0.11
CA LYS A 125 18.32 4.88 -0.70
C LYS A 125 18.05 4.52 -2.17
N ILE A 126 16.87 4.00 -2.48
CA ILE A 126 16.50 3.70 -3.88
C ILE A 126 16.45 4.98 -4.72
N TRP A 127 15.89 6.06 -4.19
CA TRP A 127 15.85 7.35 -4.88
C TRP A 127 17.26 7.87 -5.20
N ALA A 128 18.17 7.84 -4.22
CA ALA A 128 19.56 8.26 -4.39
C ALA A 128 20.33 7.38 -5.39
N ALA A 129 20.05 6.07 -5.42
CA ALA A 129 20.62 5.14 -6.38
C ALA A 129 19.99 5.24 -7.80
N SER A 130 18.94 6.05 -7.98
CA SER A 130 18.28 6.22 -9.27
C SER A 130 18.91 7.37 -10.06
N GLN A 131 19.03 7.21 -11.37
CA GLN A 131 19.61 8.19 -12.29
C GLN A 131 18.54 9.17 -12.82
N PRO A 132 18.95 10.33 -13.39
CA PRO A 132 18.03 11.24 -14.06
C PRO A 132 17.17 10.52 -15.12
N ILE A 133 15.94 10.99 -15.34
CA ILE A 133 14.99 10.32 -16.25
C ILE A 133 15.30 10.56 -17.74
N ILE A 134 15.98 11.65 -18.08
CA ILE A 134 16.26 12.03 -19.47
C ILE A 134 17.16 10.99 -20.16
N GLY A 135 16.79 10.60 -21.38
CA GLY A 135 17.50 9.60 -22.18
C GLY A 135 17.31 8.15 -21.71
N THR A 136 16.34 7.89 -20.80
CA THR A 136 16.14 6.56 -20.23
C THR A 136 14.89 5.85 -20.76
N LYS A 137 14.76 4.55 -20.49
CA LYS A 137 13.54 3.79 -20.76
C LYS A 137 12.30 4.36 -20.06
N ALA A 138 12.46 5.00 -18.91
CA ALA A 138 11.34 5.67 -18.24
C ALA A 138 10.86 6.90 -19.03
N GLU A 139 11.75 7.70 -19.62
CA GLU A 139 11.33 8.75 -20.54
C GLU A 139 10.65 8.15 -21.77
N ALA A 140 11.26 7.15 -22.42
CA ALA A 140 10.70 6.51 -23.61
C ALA A 140 9.28 5.95 -23.36
N TYR A 141 9.04 5.38 -22.18
CA TYR A 141 7.73 4.95 -21.72
C TYR A 141 6.71 6.11 -21.64
N LEU A 142 7.09 7.25 -21.03
CA LEU A 142 6.21 8.41 -20.93
C LEU A 142 5.94 9.05 -22.30
N ARG A 143 6.95 9.12 -23.18
CA ARG A 143 6.79 9.62 -24.56
C ARG A 143 5.89 8.71 -25.39
N ALA A 144 6.00 7.40 -25.26
CA ALA A 144 5.08 6.44 -25.91
C ALA A 144 3.62 6.63 -25.44
N ARG A 145 3.41 7.18 -24.25
CA ARG A 145 2.11 7.57 -23.71
C ARG A 145 1.66 8.98 -24.13
N LYS A 146 2.34 9.59 -25.10
CA LYS A 146 2.09 10.96 -25.62
C LYS A 146 2.23 12.06 -24.56
N ILE A 147 3.02 11.82 -23.52
CA ILE A 147 3.34 12.85 -22.52
C ILE A 147 4.45 13.74 -23.08
N THR A 148 4.11 14.99 -23.37
CA THR A 148 5.04 15.99 -23.94
C THR A 148 5.54 17.01 -22.92
N ALA A 149 5.09 16.93 -21.66
CA ALA A 149 5.60 17.75 -20.56
C ALA A 149 7.13 17.70 -20.45
N ASP A 150 7.72 18.81 -19.99
CA ASP A 150 9.13 18.85 -19.58
C ASP A 150 9.33 17.97 -18.34
N LEU A 151 10.32 17.08 -18.44
CA LEU A 151 10.68 16.12 -17.41
C LEU A 151 11.96 16.50 -16.66
N SER A 152 12.67 17.54 -17.09
CA SER A 152 14.00 17.92 -16.58
C SER A 152 13.98 18.21 -15.08
N ASN A 153 12.93 18.90 -14.62
CA ASN A 153 12.71 19.24 -13.22
C ASN A 153 11.61 18.40 -12.55
N ALA A 154 11.17 17.32 -13.19
CA ALA A 154 10.15 16.45 -12.62
C ALA A 154 10.74 15.66 -11.43
N PRO A 155 9.96 15.37 -10.38
CA PRO A 155 10.35 14.48 -9.28
C PRO A 155 10.36 13.00 -9.73
N LEU A 156 10.94 12.72 -10.90
CA LEU A 156 10.99 11.43 -11.55
C LEU A 156 12.44 11.06 -11.85
N ARG A 157 12.78 9.80 -11.58
CA ARG A 157 14.08 9.20 -11.85
C ARG A 157 13.89 7.82 -12.46
N TYR A 158 14.99 7.25 -12.93
CA TYR A 158 15.04 5.93 -13.51
C TYR A 158 15.97 5.02 -12.71
N HIS A 159 15.55 3.78 -12.50
CA HIS A 159 16.41 2.74 -11.94
C HIS A 159 16.51 1.57 -12.93
N PRO A 160 17.71 1.22 -13.43
CA PRO A 160 17.86 0.24 -14.52
C PRO A 160 17.55 -1.21 -14.11
N ALA A 161 17.79 -1.56 -12.85
CA ALA A 161 17.74 -2.95 -12.40
C ALA A 161 17.17 -3.09 -10.98
N LEU A 162 15.95 -2.57 -10.77
CA LEU A 162 15.32 -2.59 -9.45
C LEU A 162 14.75 -3.98 -9.14
N ILE A 163 14.93 -4.43 -7.90
CA ILE A 163 14.45 -5.75 -7.46
C ILE A 163 12.92 -5.74 -7.41
N TYR A 164 12.31 -6.62 -8.21
CA TYR A 164 10.91 -6.97 -8.19
C TYR A 164 10.75 -8.38 -7.62
N ARG A 165 9.83 -8.54 -6.67
CA ARG A 165 9.52 -9.82 -6.05
C ARG A 165 8.02 -9.94 -5.88
N GLU A 166 7.41 -11.00 -6.43
CA GLU A 166 5.95 -11.16 -6.41
C GLU A 166 5.42 -11.38 -5.00
N SER A 167 5.97 -12.37 -4.29
CA SER A 167 5.73 -12.66 -2.88
C SER A 167 7.06 -12.92 -2.16
N ARG A 168 7.07 -12.93 -0.82
CA ARG A 168 8.31 -13.13 -0.03
C ARG A 168 9.10 -14.39 -0.44
N ASN A 169 8.40 -15.43 -0.87
CA ASN A 169 8.97 -16.73 -1.22
C ASN A 169 9.19 -16.90 -2.73
N SER A 170 8.76 -15.92 -3.55
CA SER A 170 8.98 -15.95 -5.00
C SER A 170 10.41 -15.52 -5.35
N PRO A 171 10.99 -16.06 -6.43
CA PRO A 171 12.26 -15.60 -6.94
C PRO A 171 12.19 -14.11 -7.29
N SER A 172 13.22 -13.36 -6.89
CA SER A 172 13.34 -11.96 -7.28
C SER A 172 13.89 -11.81 -8.69
N ARG A 173 13.36 -10.85 -9.43
CA ARG A 173 13.84 -10.45 -10.77
C ARG A 173 14.30 -9.01 -10.72
N LYS A 174 15.28 -8.63 -11.55
CA LYS A 174 15.68 -7.24 -11.73
C LYS A 174 14.93 -6.66 -12.93
N LEU A 175 14.22 -5.55 -12.73
CA LEU A 175 13.44 -4.89 -13.77
C LEU A 175 13.75 -3.39 -13.80
N PRO A 176 13.77 -2.77 -14.99
CA PRO A 176 13.85 -1.33 -15.08
C PRO A 176 12.61 -0.68 -14.46
N ALA A 177 12.76 0.46 -13.81
CA ALA A 177 11.66 1.13 -13.13
C ALA A 177 11.73 2.65 -13.30
N LEU A 178 10.57 3.25 -13.57
CA LEU A 178 10.30 4.65 -13.31
C LEU A 178 10.07 4.82 -11.80
N VAL A 179 10.84 5.70 -11.17
CA VAL A 179 10.76 6.00 -9.75
C VAL A 179 10.30 7.44 -9.59
N ALA A 180 9.19 7.66 -8.89
CA ALA A 180 8.69 8.99 -8.58
C ALA A 180 8.83 9.27 -7.08
N ALA A 181 9.38 10.43 -6.73
CA ALA A 181 9.51 10.86 -5.34
C ALA A 181 8.16 11.30 -4.79
N VAL A 182 7.82 10.76 -3.63
CA VAL A 182 6.67 11.17 -2.83
C VAL A 182 7.17 12.04 -1.70
N THR A 183 6.63 13.26 -1.60
CA THR A 183 7.10 14.27 -0.66
C THR A 183 5.97 14.80 0.21
N ASP A 184 6.35 15.24 1.41
CA ASP A 184 5.48 16.03 2.28
C ASP A 184 5.39 17.49 1.82
N ASN A 185 4.74 18.35 2.62
CA ASN A 185 4.59 19.78 2.33
C ASN A 185 5.91 20.55 2.44
N SER A 186 6.93 20.02 3.14
CA SER A 186 8.26 20.61 3.26
C SER A 186 9.19 20.26 2.08
N GLY A 187 8.75 19.35 1.21
CA GLY A 187 9.57 18.81 0.11
C GLY A 187 10.45 17.63 0.52
N ALA A 188 10.40 17.17 1.78
CA ALA A 188 11.15 16.01 2.21
C ALA A 188 10.59 14.74 1.59
N ILE A 189 11.47 13.86 1.09
CA ILE A 189 11.07 12.57 0.53
C ILE A 189 10.61 11.66 1.66
N THR A 190 9.32 11.31 1.63
CA THR A 190 8.67 10.39 2.56
C THR A 190 8.46 9.02 1.92
N GLY A 191 8.59 8.90 0.62
CA GLY A 191 8.44 7.63 -0.06
C GLY A 191 8.75 7.70 -1.55
N ILE A 192 8.56 6.58 -2.22
CA ILE A 192 8.67 6.49 -3.67
C ILE A 192 7.50 5.70 -4.25
N HIS A 193 7.08 6.07 -5.44
CA HIS A 193 6.23 5.26 -6.28
C HIS A 193 7.05 4.68 -7.43
N ARG A 194 6.98 3.36 -7.61
CA ARG A 194 7.75 2.64 -8.62
C ARG A 194 6.80 2.08 -9.65
N THR A 195 7.04 2.38 -10.92
CA THR A 195 6.39 1.73 -12.06
C THR A 195 7.44 0.88 -12.77
N PHE A 196 7.34 -0.43 -12.64
CA PHE A 196 8.22 -1.38 -13.33
C PHE A 196 7.89 -1.41 -14.82
N LEU A 197 8.93 -1.35 -15.64
CA LEU A 197 8.87 -1.22 -17.09
C LEU A 197 9.32 -2.51 -17.75
N ASP A 198 8.81 -2.74 -18.95
CA ASP A 198 9.31 -3.81 -19.82
C ASP A 198 10.71 -3.42 -20.31
N PRO A 199 11.71 -4.32 -20.26
CA PRO A 199 13.07 -4.00 -20.68
C PRO A 199 13.18 -3.79 -22.20
N VAL A 200 12.28 -4.37 -22.98
CA VAL A 200 12.28 -4.32 -24.44
C VAL A 200 11.29 -3.26 -24.91
N ARG A 201 10.03 -3.39 -24.51
CA ARG A 201 8.93 -2.53 -24.96
C ARG A 201 8.85 -1.25 -24.15
N ASN A 202 8.36 -0.17 -24.76
CA ASN A 202 8.07 1.08 -24.06
C ASN A 202 6.72 0.99 -23.32
N ALA A 203 6.58 -0.03 -22.46
CA ALA A 203 5.35 -0.38 -21.75
C ALA A 203 5.66 -0.73 -20.28
N LYS A 204 4.60 -0.89 -19.48
CA LYS A 204 4.75 -1.46 -18.13
C LYS A 204 5.19 -2.91 -18.24
N ALA A 205 5.94 -3.38 -17.24
CA ALA A 205 6.34 -4.78 -17.15
C ALA A 205 5.09 -5.70 -17.07
N ASN A 206 5.16 -6.85 -17.74
CA ASN A 206 4.13 -7.89 -17.63
C ASN A 206 4.29 -8.66 -16.31
N VAL A 207 3.84 -8.06 -15.21
CA VAL A 207 3.89 -8.62 -13.86
C VAL A 207 2.58 -8.34 -13.12
N ALA A 208 2.28 -9.12 -12.08
CA ALA A 208 1.01 -9.00 -11.34
C ALA A 208 0.72 -7.60 -10.76
N SER A 209 1.76 -6.87 -10.33
CA SER A 209 1.62 -5.51 -9.79
C SER A 209 2.73 -4.61 -10.31
N PRO A 210 2.58 -4.02 -11.52
CA PRO A 210 3.62 -3.22 -12.14
C PRO A 210 3.81 -1.86 -11.47
N ARG A 211 2.87 -1.41 -10.64
CA ARG A 211 2.98 -0.21 -9.80
C ARG A 211 3.10 -0.62 -8.33
N ARG A 212 4.09 -0.09 -7.62
CA ARG A 212 4.31 -0.34 -6.19
C ARG A 212 4.86 0.88 -5.48
N ALA A 213 4.22 1.27 -4.39
CA ALA A 213 4.74 2.31 -3.51
C ALA A 213 5.65 1.74 -2.40
N LEU A 214 6.47 2.59 -1.78
CA LEU A 214 7.32 2.27 -0.63
C LEU A 214 7.51 3.53 0.22
N GLY A 215 7.50 3.38 1.55
CA GLY A 215 7.59 4.48 2.50
C GLY A 215 6.22 5.06 2.89
N ALA A 216 6.22 6.26 3.45
CA ALA A 216 5.03 6.96 3.93
C ALA A 216 4.34 7.75 2.80
N ILE A 217 3.32 7.12 2.20
CA ILE A 217 2.56 7.68 1.08
C ILE A 217 1.30 8.45 1.52
N LEU A 218 0.66 8.00 2.60
CA LEU A 218 -0.59 8.56 3.08
C LEU A 218 -0.42 10.06 3.43
N GLY A 219 -1.23 10.91 2.83
CA GLY A 219 -1.15 12.37 3.02
C GLY A 219 -0.11 13.08 2.19
N ASN A 220 0.73 12.35 1.45
CA ASN A 220 1.81 12.87 0.62
C ASN A 220 1.55 12.58 -0.86
N GLY A 221 2.33 13.19 -1.75
CA GLY A 221 2.13 13.02 -3.19
C GLY A 221 3.38 13.32 -4.00
N VAL A 222 3.32 13.03 -5.29
CA VAL A 222 4.36 13.41 -6.25
C VAL A 222 4.06 14.82 -6.73
N ARG A 223 4.92 15.80 -6.40
CA ARG A 223 4.66 17.22 -6.65
C ARG A 223 5.41 17.73 -7.88
N PHE A 224 4.65 18.23 -8.86
CA PHE A 224 5.17 18.84 -10.08
C PHE A 224 5.03 20.35 -9.99
N GLY A 225 6.11 21.03 -9.60
CA GLY A 225 6.12 22.48 -9.34
C GLY A 225 5.92 22.82 -7.86
N VAL A 226 6.01 24.11 -7.54
CA VAL A 226 5.82 24.63 -6.18
C VAL A 226 4.33 24.72 -5.89
N ILE A 227 3.88 24.05 -4.82
CA ILE A 227 2.47 24.03 -4.43
C ILE A 227 2.24 25.12 -3.37
N ASP A 228 1.50 26.18 -3.74
CA ASP A 228 1.20 27.32 -2.86
C ASP A 228 -0.32 27.48 -2.63
N GLU A 229 -0.97 28.44 -3.28
CA GLU A 229 -2.40 28.75 -3.14
C GLU A 229 -3.28 27.91 -4.08
N PHE A 230 -2.71 27.38 -5.16
CA PHE A 230 -3.42 26.61 -6.17
C PHE A 230 -2.70 25.30 -6.48
N ALA A 231 -3.44 24.22 -6.68
CA ALA A 231 -2.91 23.01 -7.30
C ALA A 231 -4.01 22.19 -7.98
N ILE A 232 -3.60 21.46 -9.01
CA ILE A 232 -4.41 20.40 -9.61
C ILE A 232 -3.96 19.07 -9.02
N ILE A 233 -4.90 18.26 -8.52
CA ILE A 233 -4.59 16.90 -8.10
C ILE A 233 -5.16 15.89 -9.09
N GLY A 234 -4.33 14.91 -9.44
CA GLY A 234 -4.77 13.69 -10.10
C GLY A 234 -4.37 12.43 -9.33
N GLU A 235 -5.02 11.32 -9.63
CA GLU A 235 -4.73 10.04 -8.97
C GLU A 235 -3.44 9.41 -9.48
N GLY A 236 -3.14 9.52 -10.76
CA GLY A 236 -2.00 8.87 -11.40
C GLY A 236 -0.90 9.84 -11.82
N ILE A 237 0.35 9.39 -11.75
CA ILE A 237 1.51 10.15 -12.27
C ILE A 237 1.33 10.42 -13.76
N GLU A 238 0.92 9.41 -14.54
CA GLU A 238 0.74 9.57 -15.98
C GLU A 238 -0.41 10.55 -16.29
N THR A 239 -1.52 10.49 -15.54
CA THR A 239 -2.66 11.41 -15.70
C THR A 239 -2.27 12.86 -15.42
N VAL A 240 -1.54 13.10 -14.32
CA VAL A 240 -1.06 14.43 -13.96
C VAL A 240 -0.07 14.96 -15.00
N LEU A 241 0.85 14.12 -15.48
CA LEU A 241 1.79 14.50 -16.53
C LEU A 241 1.11 14.79 -17.88
N SER A 242 0.05 14.05 -18.23
CA SER A 242 -0.77 14.36 -19.41
C SER A 242 -1.42 15.73 -19.29
N LEU A 243 -1.94 16.10 -18.11
CA LEU A 243 -2.45 17.45 -17.88
C LEU A 243 -1.34 18.51 -17.95
N LYS A 244 -0.18 18.24 -17.35
CA LYS A 244 0.97 19.14 -17.39
C LYS A 244 1.51 19.35 -18.82
N SER A 245 1.28 18.39 -19.71
CA SER A 245 1.63 18.54 -21.13
C SER A 245 0.80 19.64 -21.81
N ALA A 246 -0.46 19.84 -21.39
CA ALA A 246 -1.34 20.90 -21.87
C ALA A 246 -1.22 22.20 -21.04
N MET A 247 -0.91 22.09 -19.75
CA MET A 247 -0.86 23.21 -18.80
C MET A 247 0.47 23.21 -18.05
N GLN A 248 1.54 23.66 -18.72
CA GLN A 248 2.91 23.49 -18.25
C GLN A 248 3.24 24.27 -16.96
N HIS A 249 2.65 25.46 -16.80
CA HIS A 249 2.93 26.38 -15.70
C HIS A 249 2.16 26.05 -14.41
N LEU A 250 1.14 25.18 -14.46
CA LEU A 250 0.33 24.92 -13.28
C LEU A 250 1.00 23.90 -12.33
N PRO A 251 0.98 24.18 -11.02
CA PRO A 251 1.41 23.23 -10.01
C PRO A 251 0.43 22.05 -9.93
N MET A 252 0.98 20.84 -9.91
CA MET A 252 0.16 19.62 -9.88
C MET A 252 0.70 18.58 -8.92
N VAL A 253 -0.20 17.77 -8.38
CA VAL A 253 0.15 16.68 -7.46
C VAL A 253 -0.48 15.37 -7.92
N ALA A 254 0.32 14.30 -7.96
CA ALA A 254 -0.21 12.95 -8.12
C ALA A 254 -0.35 12.28 -6.75
N ALA A 255 -1.58 11.95 -6.36
CA ALA A 255 -1.90 11.31 -5.07
C ALA A 255 -1.67 9.78 -5.07
N LEU A 256 -1.40 9.17 -6.23
CA LEU A 256 -1.08 7.75 -6.43
C LEU A 256 -2.24 6.76 -6.23
N SER A 257 -3.37 7.19 -5.65
CA SER A 257 -4.65 6.46 -5.64
C SER A 257 -5.81 7.35 -5.15
N ALA A 258 -7.05 6.95 -5.43
CA ALA A 258 -8.27 7.59 -4.89
C ALA A 258 -8.28 7.64 -3.35
N GLY A 259 -7.83 6.57 -2.68
CA GLY A 259 -7.76 6.51 -1.22
C GLY A 259 -6.73 7.46 -0.61
N HIS A 260 -5.65 7.76 -1.33
CA HIS A 260 -4.66 8.74 -0.91
C HIS A 260 -5.09 10.17 -1.24
N LEU A 261 -5.90 10.38 -2.29
CA LEU A 261 -6.53 11.66 -2.60
C LEU A 261 -7.35 12.18 -1.41
N ALA A 262 -8.16 11.31 -0.81
CA ALA A 262 -9.00 11.63 0.34
C ALA A 262 -8.20 11.93 1.63
N ALA A 263 -6.97 11.43 1.72
CA ALA A 263 -6.10 11.62 2.89
C ALA A 263 -5.06 12.73 2.70
N TRP A 264 -5.03 13.39 1.53
CA TRP A 264 -3.99 14.36 1.18
C TRP A 264 -3.98 15.54 2.13
N LYS A 265 -2.78 15.87 2.64
CA LYS A 265 -2.60 17.02 3.55
C LYS A 265 -2.53 18.30 2.75
N ILE A 266 -3.66 19.00 2.68
CA ILE A 266 -3.78 20.32 2.05
C ILE A 266 -2.78 21.29 2.73
N PRO A 267 -1.89 21.95 1.98
CA PRO A 267 -1.03 23.01 2.51
C PRO A 267 -1.87 24.15 3.09
N ALA A 268 -1.41 24.75 4.19
CA ALA A 268 -2.18 25.75 4.95
C ALA A 268 -2.58 27.01 4.14
N GLY A 269 -1.90 27.30 3.02
CA GLY A 269 -2.19 28.43 2.13
C GLY A 269 -3.12 28.13 0.95
N MET A 270 -3.61 26.89 0.79
CA MET A 270 -4.36 26.49 -0.41
C MET A 270 -5.76 27.10 -0.44
N ARG A 271 -6.04 27.89 -1.48
CA ARG A 271 -7.33 28.57 -1.69
C ARG A 271 -8.26 27.82 -2.64
N ARG A 272 -7.71 27.09 -3.62
CA ARG A 272 -8.51 26.37 -4.63
C ARG A 272 -7.88 25.05 -5.02
N LEU A 273 -8.72 24.01 -5.06
CA LEU A 273 -8.35 22.66 -5.45
C LEU A 273 -9.26 22.17 -6.58
N ILE A 274 -8.66 21.72 -7.69
CA ILE A 274 -9.40 21.09 -8.81
C ILE A 274 -8.97 19.62 -8.90
N GLY A 275 -9.92 18.71 -8.68
CA GLY A 275 -9.72 17.28 -8.81
C GLY A 275 -10.16 16.77 -10.17
N LYS A 276 -9.32 15.96 -10.84
CA LYS A 276 -9.72 15.18 -12.02
C LYS A 276 -9.64 13.68 -11.69
N PRO A 277 -10.78 12.98 -11.51
CA PRO A 277 -10.78 11.53 -11.39
C PRO A 277 -10.35 10.88 -12.72
N SER A 278 -9.78 9.68 -12.64
CA SER A 278 -9.52 8.86 -13.82
C SER A 278 -10.86 8.47 -14.48
N PRO A 279 -11.00 8.48 -15.82
CA PRO A 279 -12.17 7.90 -16.49
C PRO A 279 -12.21 6.38 -16.32
#